data_AF-A0A2V0P754-F1
#
_entry.id   AF-A0A2V0P754-F1
#
_cell.length_a   1.000
_cell.length_b   1.000
_cell.length_c   1.000
_cell.angle_alpha   90.00
_cell.angle_beta   90.00
_cell.angle_gamma   90.00
#
_symmetry.space_group_name_H-M   'P 1'
#
loop_
_entity.id
_entity.type
_entity.pdbx_description
1 polymer ?
#
loop_
_entity_poly.entity_id
_entity_poly.type
_entity_poly.pdbx_seq_one_letter_code
_entity_poly.pdbx_strand_id
1 'polypeptide(L)'
;MSNTLQTRHGLIVPLLALVTLGLMLALITRPSGCAGSERFVVRLSGSGGSGGLGGASSSSSSSSAGAAGAGAGAGRKCESSTVYESSEYESTWLKNAAAWSKDFCKHADTPEQNELMEKWLNGIASANKKPAEAPAGLDPSVFSKFVTTVKCDDGTSSEHTDWIEPLAHGLRHPYNFCSQNKFAPSEVYTDRVVAVIYNRTYLLLANRQGVDSVRGARGDCERRECQVFFFDLGATAYRQSDKEPGQSWFVRSYAAAGLPFDRMFEWEARAMSPAEIFNEVPKELLKVYSYFNIPATTDTKDPSHAVNILKSLAKPGDFVVFKLDIDAAAVEIPILKALTEDPEAVKLVDEFFFEHHVNFPPMRPYWGGTLDEGIGLAESMQLFLEIRKKGVRAHSWV
;
A
#
# COMPACT_ATOMS: atom_id res chain seq x y z
N MET A 1 66.58 -35.54 15.32
CA MET A 1 65.48 -35.22 16.26
C MET A 1 64.26 -34.94 15.42
N SER A 2 63.38 -35.93 15.31
CA SER A 2 62.21 -35.96 14.44
C SER A 2 60.97 -35.79 15.32
N ASN A 3 60.17 -34.74 15.09
CA ASN A 3 58.93 -34.50 15.84
C ASN A 3 57.73 -34.87 14.96
N THR A 4 57.05 -35.93 15.37
CA THR A 4 55.81 -36.44 14.81
C THR A 4 54.64 -35.78 15.54
N LEU A 5 53.82 -35.01 14.83
CA LEU A 5 52.55 -34.45 15.32
C LEU A 5 51.40 -35.34 14.84
N GLN A 6 50.72 -35.96 15.79
CA GLN A 6 49.61 -36.88 15.62
C GLN A 6 48.29 -36.11 15.75
N THR A 7 47.55 -35.97 14.65
CA THR A 7 46.19 -35.41 14.64
C THR A 7 45.17 -36.50 14.96
N ARG A 8 44.30 -36.26 15.96
CA ARG A 8 43.10 -37.06 16.22
C ARG A 8 41.87 -36.28 15.76
N HIS A 9 41.16 -36.84 14.77
CA HIS A 9 39.82 -36.46 14.39
C HIS A 9 38.80 -36.99 15.40
N GLY A 10 37.86 -36.14 15.81
CA GLY A 10 36.65 -36.51 16.54
C GLY A 10 35.48 -35.70 16.00
N LEU A 11 34.80 -36.21 14.98
CA LEU A 11 33.49 -35.72 14.54
C LEU A 11 32.41 -36.35 15.42
N ILE A 12 31.66 -35.51 16.12
CA ILE A 12 30.39 -35.88 16.77
C ILE A 12 29.29 -35.26 15.88
N VAL A 13 28.51 -36.12 15.23
CA VAL A 13 27.31 -35.74 14.48
C VAL A 13 26.10 -36.02 15.39
N PRO A 14 25.22 -35.04 15.67
CA PRO A 14 23.98 -35.32 16.36
C PRO A 14 22.92 -35.83 15.35
N LEU A 15 22.37 -37.00 15.68
CA LEU A 15 21.21 -37.64 15.07
C LEU A 15 19.97 -36.76 15.31
N LEU A 16 19.37 -36.19 14.26
CA LEU A 16 18.02 -35.62 14.33
C LEU A 16 17.00 -36.72 14.03
N ALA A 17 16.11 -36.96 14.99
CA ALA A 17 15.02 -37.93 14.88
C ALA A 17 13.92 -37.41 13.95
N LEU A 18 13.58 -38.22 12.93
CA LEU A 18 12.36 -38.09 12.15
C LEU A 18 11.14 -38.41 13.03
N VAL A 19 10.27 -37.44 13.23
CA VAL A 19 8.89 -37.68 13.71
C VAL A 19 7.99 -37.75 12.49
N THR A 20 7.52 -38.96 12.19
CA THR A 20 6.49 -39.25 11.19
C THR A 20 5.13 -38.74 11.67
N LEU A 21 4.54 -37.78 10.95
CA LEU A 21 3.18 -37.31 11.20
C LEU A 21 2.17 -38.27 10.56
N GLY A 22 1.39 -38.92 11.42
CA GLY A 22 0.33 -39.86 11.07
C GLY A 22 -0.92 -39.16 10.52
N LEU A 23 -1.42 -39.75 9.45
CA LEU A 23 -2.72 -39.62 8.82
C LEU A 23 -3.87 -39.52 9.86
N MET A 24 -4.70 -38.46 9.79
CA MET A 24 -6.04 -38.44 10.40
C MET A 24 -7.03 -37.88 9.40
N LEU A 25 -7.81 -38.82 8.85
CA LEU A 25 -9.00 -38.61 8.04
C LEU A 25 -10.14 -38.22 8.99
N ALA A 26 -10.71 -37.02 8.86
CA ALA A 26 -11.92 -36.65 9.59
C ALA A 26 -12.98 -36.07 8.64
N LEU A 27 -13.97 -36.92 8.42
CA LEU A 27 -15.32 -36.73 7.91
C LEU A 27 -15.87 -35.31 7.91
N ILE A 28 -16.27 -34.89 6.70
CA ILE A 28 -17.15 -33.75 6.42
C ILE A 28 -18.58 -34.13 6.80
N THR A 29 -19.14 -33.46 7.81
CA THR A 29 -20.60 -33.36 7.99
C THR A 29 -21.00 -31.89 7.96
N ARG A 30 -21.70 -31.48 6.91
CA ARG A 30 -22.32 -30.16 6.75
C ARG A 30 -23.54 -30.03 7.68
N PRO A 31 -23.72 -28.91 8.39
CA PRO A 31 -25.04 -28.42 8.74
C PRO A 31 -25.52 -27.42 7.68
N SER A 32 -26.69 -27.72 7.16
CA SER A 32 -27.58 -26.89 6.37
C SER A 32 -28.09 -25.67 7.14
N GLY A 33 -28.23 -24.55 6.43
CA GLY A 33 -29.21 -23.52 6.73
C GLY A 33 -28.64 -22.19 7.26
N CYS A 34 -28.60 -21.19 6.39
CA CYS A 34 -29.35 -19.95 6.62
C CYS A 34 -29.46 -19.17 5.31
N ALA A 35 -30.72 -18.96 4.93
CA ALA A 35 -31.15 -18.24 3.74
C ALA A 35 -31.13 -16.73 4.00
N GLY A 36 -30.79 -15.97 2.96
CA GLY A 36 -30.87 -14.52 2.96
C GLY A 36 -30.41 -13.95 1.63
N SER A 37 -31.09 -14.32 0.52
CA SER A 37 -30.86 -13.67 -0.78
C SER A 37 -31.76 -12.44 -0.89
N GLU A 38 -31.17 -11.25 -0.87
CA GLU A 38 -31.81 -10.07 -1.43
C GLU A 38 -31.66 -10.12 -2.95
N ARG A 39 -32.80 -10.14 -3.64
CA ARG A 39 -32.91 -10.14 -5.10
C ARG A 39 -32.60 -8.75 -5.62
N PHE A 40 -31.47 -8.59 -6.30
CA PHE A 40 -31.25 -7.47 -7.21
C PHE A 40 -31.93 -7.79 -8.55
N VAL A 41 -33.02 -7.08 -8.86
CA VAL A 41 -33.76 -7.20 -10.13
C VAL A 41 -33.11 -6.27 -11.15
N VAL A 42 -32.33 -6.85 -12.08
CA VAL A 42 -31.91 -6.15 -13.31
C VAL A 42 -33.03 -6.31 -14.34
N ARG A 43 -33.74 -5.22 -14.64
CA ARG A 43 -34.64 -5.14 -15.80
C ARG A 43 -33.80 -5.05 -17.07
N LEU A 44 -33.75 -6.14 -17.84
CA LEU A 44 -33.35 -6.10 -19.24
C LEU A 44 -34.60 -5.89 -20.09
N SER A 45 -34.75 -4.69 -20.67
CA SER A 45 -35.73 -4.41 -21.71
C SER A 45 -35.18 -4.89 -23.05
N GLY A 46 -35.51 -6.12 -23.43
CA GLY A 46 -35.36 -6.63 -24.79
C GLY A 46 -36.69 -6.56 -25.52
N SER A 47 -36.83 -5.63 -26.47
CA SER A 47 -37.89 -5.66 -27.46
C SER A 47 -37.44 -6.48 -28.67
N GLY A 48 -38.04 -7.66 -28.83
CA GLY A 48 -37.98 -8.42 -30.07
C GLY A 48 -38.94 -7.82 -31.10
N GLY A 49 -38.41 -7.53 -32.29
CA GLY A 49 -39.19 -7.15 -33.47
C GLY A 49 -38.68 -7.94 -34.67
N SER A 50 -39.50 -8.86 -35.15
CA SER A 50 -39.28 -9.69 -36.33
C SER A 50 -39.71 -9.00 -37.62
N GLY A 51 -38.94 -9.20 -38.69
CA GLY A 51 -39.47 -9.32 -40.06
C GLY A 51 -39.12 -8.20 -41.04
N GLY A 52 -38.70 -8.59 -42.25
CA GLY A 52 -38.79 -7.74 -43.44
C GLY A 52 -37.59 -7.79 -44.38
N LEU A 53 -37.60 -8.74 -45.32
CA LEU A 53 -36.80 -8.68 -46.56
C LEU A 53 -37.33 -7.57 -47.46
N GLY A 54 -36.45 -6.80 -48.10
CA GLY A 54 -36.79 -5.88 -49.18
C GLY A 54 -35.63 -4.99 -49.58
N GLY A 55 -35.02 -5.25 -50.73
CA GLY A 55 -33.92 -4.47 -51.27
C GLY A 55 -34.37 -3.14 -51.87
N ALA A 56 -33.46 -2.16 -51.89
CA ALA A 56 -33.34 -1.15 -52.93
C ALA A 56 -32.01 -0.43 -52.78
N SER A 57 -31.24 -0.41 -53.87
CA SER A 57 -30.09 0.45 -54.10
C SER A 57 -30.52 1.92 -54.19
N SER A 58 -29.88 2.79 -53.43
CA SER A 58 -29.83 4.23 -53.77
C SER A 58 -28.49 4.83 -53.35
N SER A 59 -27.84 5.39 -54.36
CA SER A 59 -26.69 6.28 -54.30
C SER A 59 -27.02 7.55 -53.52
N SER A 60 -26.20 7.90 -52.53
CA SER A 60 -26.22 9.22 -51.91
C SER A 60 -24.84 9.88 -51.96
N SER A 61 -24.89 11.05 -52.58
CA SER A 61 -23.91 12.11 -52.75
C SER A 61 -23.14 12.47 -51.48
N SER A 62 -21.83 12.66 -51.68
CA SER A 62 -20.87 13.30 -50.80
C SER A 62 -21.21 14.76 -50.52
N SER A 63 -21.55 15.09 -49.27
CA SER A 63 -21.64 16.46 -48.76
C SER A 63 -20.42 16.72 -47.88
N SER A 64 -19.45 17.47 -48.41
CA SER A 64 -18.32 18.01 -47.66
C SER A 64 -18.80 19.13 -46.73
N ALA A 65 -19.07 18.79 -45.46
CA ALA A 65 -19.32 19.76 -44.41
C ALA A 65 -17.97 20.30 -43.90
N GLY A 66 -17.84 21.63 -43.91
CA GLY A 66 -16.62 22.34 -43.51
C GLY A 66 -16.23 22.06 -42.06
N ALA A 67 -14.96 21.70 -41.87
CA ALA A 67 -14.32 21.63 -40.57
C ALA A 67 -14.23 23.05 -39.99
N ALA A 68 -15.18 23.41 -39.13
CA ALA A 68 -15.02 24.53 -38.22
C ALA A 68 -13.84 24.20 -37.31
N GLY A 69 -12.74 24.96 -37.46
CA GLY A 69 -11.56 24.82 -36.63
C GLY A 69 -11.94 25.04 -35.18
N ALA A 70 -12.05 23.94 -34.42
CA ALA A 70 -12.07 23.99 -32.98
C ALA A 70 -10.74 24.61 -32.56
N GLY A 71 -10.76 25.91 -32.25
CA GLY A 71 -9.62 26.58 -31.65
C GLY A 71 -9.28 25.79 -30.39
N ALA A 72 -8.13 25.12 -30.41
CA ALA A 72 -7.58 24.45 -29.26
C ALA A 72 -7.38 25.53 -28.19
N GLY A 73 -8.35 25.67 -27.29
CA GLY A 73 -8.26 26.57 -26.16
C GLY A 73 -6.96 26.25 -25.45
N ALA A 74 -6.09 27.25 -25.30
CA ALA A 74 -4.87 27.10 -24.52
C ALA A 74 -5.29 26.58 -23.14
N GLY A 75 -5.00 25.31 -22.86
CA GLY A 75 -5.41 24.69 -21.59
C GLY A 75 -4.88 25.52 -20.44
N ARG A 76 -5.76 25.79 -19.46
CA ARG A 76 -5.42 26.50 -18.22
C ARG A 76 -4.16 25.88 -17.63
N LYS A 77 -3.16 26.71 -17.32
CA LYS A 77 -1.93 26.25 -16.68
C LYS A 77 -2.06 26.43 -15.18
N CYS A 78 -1.95 25.34 -14.45
CA CYS A 78 -1.97 25.34 -13.00
C CYS A 78 -0.69 24.70 -12.45
N GLU A 79 -0.18 25.28 -11.37
CA GLU A 79 0.93 24.75 -10.60
C GLU A 79 0.42 24.32 -9.23
N SER A 80 0.92 23.20 -8.72
CA SER A 80 0.57 22.70 -7.39
C SER A 80 1.80 22.60 -6.51
N SER A 81 1.66 22.98 -5.24
CA SER A 81 2.64 22.73 -4.19
C SER A 81 1.98 22.00 -3.03
N THR A 82 2.63 20.97 -2.52
CA THR A 82 2.15 20.19 -1.37
C THR A 82 3.11 20.37 -0.21
N VAL A 83 2.56 20.69 0.97
CA VAL A 83 3.32 20.85 2.21
C VAL A 83 2.82 19.82 3.22
N TYR A 84 3.76 19.14 3.87
CA TYR A 84 3.46 18.21 4.95
C TYR A 84 3.49 18.92 6.32
N GLU A 85 2.48 18.66 7.14
CA GLU A 85 2.35 19.17 8.50
C GLU A 85 2.18 18.00 9.48
N SER A 86 3.17 17.77 10.34
CA SER A 86 3.09 16.82 11.45
C SER A 86 2.09 17.30 12.51
N SER A 87 1.32 16.38 13.09
CA SER A 87 0.53 16.67 14.29
C SER A 87 1.41 16.89 15.51
N GLU A 88 0.85 17.45 16.59
CA GLU A 88 1.53 17.57 17.89
C GLU A 88 1.92 16.19 18.43
N TYR A 89 1.03 15.21 18.26
CA TYR A 89 1.26 13.84 18.66
C TYR A 89 2.43 13.19 17.91
N GLU A 90 2.46 13.29 16.58
CA GLU A 90 3.59 12.82 15.77
C GLU A 90 4.89 13.52 16.14
N SER A 91 4.85 14.85 16.29
CA SER A 91 6.03 15.65 16.65
C SER A 91 6.62 15.23 17.99
N THR A 92 5.76 14.87 18.94
CA THR A 92 6.17 14.33 20.24
C THR A 92 6.90 13.00 20.09
N TRP A 93 6.37 12.07 19.27
CA TRP A 93 7.04 10.80 18.99
C TRP A 93 8.39 10.98 18.29
N LEU A 94 8.44 11.78 17.22
CA LEU A 94 9.66 12.07 16.48
C LEU A 94 10.77 12.62 17.37
N LYS A 95 10.44 13.60 18.23
CA LYS A 95 11.40 14.22 19.15
C LYS A 95 11.99 13.23 20.17
N ASN A 96 11.21 12.22 20.56
CA ASN A 96 11.57 11.33 21.65
C ASN A 96 11.93 9.90 21.19
N ALA A 97 11.79 9.56 19.91
CA ALA A 97 11.90 8.19 19.40
C ALA A 97 13.19 7.47 19.82
N ALA A 98 14.33 8.16 19.83
CA ALA A 98 15.62 7.58 20.22
C ALA A 98 15.68 7.21 21.72
N ALA A 99 15.01 7.98 22.58
CA ALA A 99 14.92 7.67 24.00
C ALA A 99 13.82 6.64 24.28
N TRP A 100 12.64 6.86 23.71
CA TRP A 100 11.46 6.03 23.95
C TRP A 100 11.62 4.62 23.41
N SER A 101 12.34 4.40 22.31
CA SER A 101 12.59 3.05 21.77
C SER A 101 13.30 2.10 22.75
N LYS A 102 14.06 2.62 23.72
CA LYS A 102 14.77 1.81 24.73
C LYS A 102 13.83 1.23 25.80
N ASP A 103 12.86 2.03 26.21
CA ASP A 103 11.84 1.69 27.21
C ASP A 103 10.43 1.83 26.59
N PHE A 104 10.23 1.28 25.40
CA PHE A 104 9.08 1.58 24.53
C PHE A 104 7.74 1.54 25.27
N CYS A 105 7.44 0.44 25.98
CA CYS A 105 6.15 0.30 26.66
C CYS A 105 5.96 1.21 27.86
N LYS A 106 7.02 1.70 28.50
CA LYS A 106 6.91 2.70 29.57
C LYS A 106 6.36 4.03 29.04
N HIS A 107 6.62 4.32 27.77
CA HIS A 107 6.19 5.54 27.11
C HIS A 107 4.93 5.35 26.29
N ALA A 108 4.73 4.20 25.65
CA ALA A 108 3.55 3.92 24.83
C ALA A 108 2.27 3.68 25.64
N ASP A 109 2.36 3.12 26.86
CA ASP A 109 1.19 2.72 27.66
C ASP A 109 0.73 3.77 28.68
N THR A 110 1.18 5.04 28.58
CA THR A 110 0.69 6.07 29.51
C THR A 110 -0.79 6.40 29.26
N PRO A 111 -1.55 6.85 30.27
CA PRO A 111 -2.94 7.28 30.07
C PRO A 111 -3.12 8.30 28.95
N GLU A 112 -2.18 9.24 28.83
CA GLU A 112 -2.19 10.29 27.80
C GLU A 112 -1.98 9.72 26.40
N GLN A 113 -1.04 8.78 26.24
CA GLN A 113 -0.85 8.10 24.95
C GLN A 113 -2.06 7.25 24.57
N ASN A 114 -2.68 6.60 25.56
CA ASN A 114 -3.88 5.80 25.33
C ASN A 114 -5.06 6.64 24.84
N GLU A 115 -5.27 7.83 25.40
CA GLU A 115 -6.30 8.76 24.93
C GLU A 115 -6.06 9.20 23.47
N LEU A 116 -4.82 9.55 23.12
CA LEU A 116 -4.46 9.98 21.76
C LEU A 116 -4.56 8.82 20.75
N MET A 117 -4.15 7.62 21.14
CA MET A 117 -4.32 6.39 20.36
C MET A 117 -5.80 6.09 20.11
N GLU A 118 -6.67 6.22 21.13
CA GLU A 118 -8.10 6.00 20.94
C GLU A 118 -8.70 7.00 19.94
N LYS A 119 -8.31 8.28 20.01
CA LYS A 119 -8.72 9.30 19.03
C LYS A 119 -8.24 8.94 17.62
N TRP A 120 -6.99 8.49 17.48
CA TRP A 120 -6.44 8.01 16.22
C TRP A 120 -7.27 6.85 15.64
N LEU A 121 -7.42 5.76 16.39
CA LEU A 121 -8.09 4.56 15.89
C LEU A 121 -9.58 4.81 15.62
N ASN A 122 -10.27 5.60 16.45
CA ASN A 122 -11.66 5.99 16.22
C ASN A 122 -11.81 6.90 15.00
N GLY A 123 -10.86 7.80 14.76
CA GLY A 123 -10.83 8.66 13.57
C GLY A 123 -10.75 7.85 12.28
N ILE A 124 -9.84 6.87 12.23
CA ILE A 124 -9.70 5.97 11.07
C ILE A 124 -10.91 5.06 10.92
N ALA A 125 -11.42 4.49 12.01
CA ALA A 125 -12.64 3.69 11.98
C ALA A 125 -13.85 4.49 11.46
N SER A 126 -13.91 5.79 11.77
CA SER A 126 -14.93 6.69 11.22
C SER A 126 -14.73 6.94 9.72
N ALA A 127 -13.50 7.25 9.28
CA ALA A 127 -13.15 7.43 7.88
C ALA A 127 -13.48 6.19 7.03
N ASN A 128 -13.19 5.00 7.56
CA ASN A 128 -13.46 3.72 6.88
C ASN A 128 -14.94 3.37 6.73
N LYS A 129 -15.87 4.12 7.35
CA LYS A 129 -17.31 3.99 7.04
C LYS A 129 -17.65 4.54 5.66
N LYS A 130 -16.83 5.46 5.16
CA LYS A 130 -16.99 6.11 3.86
C LYS A 130 -15.62 6.31 3.18
N PRO A 131 -14.94 5.21 2.82
CA PRO A 131 -13.53 5.26 2.41
C PRO A 131 -13.28 6.06 1.13
N ALA A 132 -14.29 6.31 0.30
CA ALA A 132 -14.17 7.12 -0.91
C ALA A 132 -14.36 8.65 -0.69
N GLU A 133 -14.83 9.05 0.49
CA GLU A 133 -15.01 10.46 0.88
C GLU A 133 -13.80 10.95 1.70
N ALA A 134 -13.53 12.26 1.64
CA ALA A 134 -12.55 12.89 2.50
C ALA A 134 -12.99 12.77 3.97
N PRO A 135 -12.11 12.32 4.87
CA PRO A 135 -12.49 12.10 6.26
C PRO A 135 -12.85 13.43 6.94
N ALA A 136 -14.01 13.48 7.58
CA ALA A 136 -14.49 14.64 8.31
C ALA A 136 -14.24 14.49 9.82
N GLY A 137 -13.87 15.58 10.49
CA GLY A 137 -13.78 15.63 11.95
C GLY A 137 -12.59 14.88 12.54
N LEU A 138 -11.50 14.69 11.79
CA LEU A 138 -10.25 14.19 12.35
C LEU A 138 -9.62 15.24 13.28
N ASP A 139 -9.07 14.79 14.40
CA ASP A 139 -8.45 15.66 15.40
C ASP A 139 -7.05 16.11 14.92
N PRO A 140 -6.83 17.42 14.66
CA PRO A 140 -5.54 17.92 14.19
C PRO A 140 -4.40 17.78 15.20
N SER A 141 -4.69 17.55 16.49
CA SER A 141 -3.65 17.27 17.48
C SER A 141 -3.07 15.85 17.31
N VAL A 142 -3.82 14.96 16.66
CA VAL A 142 -3.47 13.54 16.47
C VAL A 142 -3.02 13.24 15.04
N PHE A 143 -3.79 13.68 14.04
CA PHE A 143 -3.54 13.36 12.64
C PHE A 143 -2.65 14.40 11.97
N SER A 144 -1.62 13.91 11.28
CA SER A 144 -0.81 14.72 10.38
C SER A 144 -1.57 14.94 9.07
N LYS A 145 -1.12 15.88 8.24
CA LYS A 145 -1.80 16.20 6.98
C LYS A 145 -0.86 16.72 5.91
N PHE A 146 -1.34 16.65 4.68
CA PHE A 146 -0.77 17.31 3.50
C PHE A 146 -1.70 18.45 3.10
N VAL A 147 -1.15 19.63 2.89
CA VAL A 147 -1.86 20.79 2.36
C VAL A 147 -1.37 21.05 0.95
N THR A 148 -2.22 20.79 -0.04
CA THR A 148 -1.94 21.01 -1.45
C THR A 148 -2.59 22.31 -1.90
N THR A 149 -1.79 23.28 -2.28
CA THR A 149 -2.25 24.52 -2.90
C THR A 149 -2.09 24.41 -4.42
N VAL A 150 -3.15 24.67 -5.17
CA VAL A 150 -3.14 24.76 -6.63
C VAL A 150 -3.40 26.19 -7.04
N LYS A 151 -2.50 26.77 -7.84
CA LYS A 151 -2.59 28.14 -8.37
C LYS A 151 -2.57 28.10 -9.89
N CYS A 152 -3.52 28.78 -10.52
CA CYS A 152 -3.63 28.82 -11.98
C CYS A 152 -3.34 30.21 -12.54
N ASP A 153 -3.02 30.26 -13.83
CA ASP A 153 -2.69 31.48 -14.58
C ASP A 153 -3.83 32.51 -14.66
N ASP A 154 -5.08 32.08 -14.52
CA ASP A 154 -6.25 32.95 -14.41
C ASP A 154 -6.44 33.58 -13.01
N GLY A 155 -5.50 33.35 -12.10
CA GLY A 155 -5.52 33.85 -10.73
C GLY A 155 -6.37 33.02 -9.77
N THR A 156 -7.00 31.94 -10.23
CA THR A 156 -7.71 31.02 -9.33
C THR A 156 -6.72 30.27 -8.45
N SER A 157 -7.09 30.11 -7.17
CA SER A 157 -6.32 29.35 -6.20
C SER A 157 -7.26 28.47 -5.41
N SER A 158 -6.86 27.23 -5.17
CA SER A 158 -7.57 26.30 -4.29
C SER A 158 -6.59 25.66 -3.32
N GLU A 159 -7.12 25.24 -2.18
CA GLU A 159 -6.37 24.52 -1.16
C GLU A 159 -7.12 23.23 -0.82
N HIS A 160 -6.38 22.13 -0.73
CA HIS A 160 -6.90 20.83 -0.41
C HIS A 160 -6.10 20.23 0.75
N THR A 161 -6.79 19.58 1.70
CA THR A 161 -6.16 18.93 2.85
C THR A 161 -6.40 17.43 2.78
N ASP A 162 -5.31 16.67 2.75
CA ASP A 162 -5.29 15.21 2.81
C ASP A 162 -4.70 14.76 4.14
N TRP A 163 -5.51 14.10 4.98
CA TRP A 163 -5.08 13.61 6.28
C TRP A 163 -4.31 12.30 6.19
N ILE A 164 -3.39 12.05 7.12
CA ILE A 164 -2.62 10.81 7.24
C ILE A 164 -2.43 10.44 8.73
N GLU A 165 -2.30 9.15 9.03
CA GLU A 165 -1.99 8.70 10.38
C GLU A 165 -0.62 9.23 10.87
N PRO A 166 -0.45 9.46 12.18
CA PRO A 166 0.80 9.93 12.74
C PRO A 166 1.93 8.88 12.66
N LEU A 167 3.17 9.33 12.49
CA LEU A 167 4.37 8.52 12.73
C LEU A 167 4.56 8.31 14.24
N ALA A 168 3.92 7.28 14.78
CA ALA A 168 3.88 7.00 16.21
C ALA A 168 3.92 5.49 16.52
N HIS A 169 4.01 5.14 17.81
CA HIS A 169 3.82 3.77 18.33
C HIS A 169 4.61 2.65 17.61
N GLY A 170 5.88 2.91 17.30
CA GLY A 170 6.74 1.89 16.70
C GLY A 170 6.42 1.59 15.23
N LEU A 171 5.68 2.48 14.56
CA LEU A 171 5.32 2.35 13.15
C LEU A 171 4.52 1.07 12.85
N ARG A 172 3.68 0.65 13.79
CA ARG A 172 2.77 -0.50 13.69
C ARG A 172 1.43 -0.15 14.33
N HIS A 173 0.50 -1.11 14.31
CA HIS A 173 -0.73 -1.00 15.06
C HIS A 173 -0.42 -0.64 16.54
N PRO A 174 -0.96 0.44 17.11
CA PRO A 174 -0.60 0.92 18.45
C PRO A 174 -0.76 -0.11 19.59
N TYR A 175 -1.73 -1.01 19.46
CA TYR A 175 -1.95 -2.11 20.42
C TYR A 175 -0.97 -3.29 20.35
N ASN A 176 0.02 -3.28 19.46
CA ASN A 176 0.79 -4.48 19.13
C ASN A 176 1.83 -4.92 20.18
N PHE A 177 2.48 -3.98 20.86
CA PHE A 177 3.75 -4.28 21.54
C PHE A 177 3.69 -4.42 23.05
N CYS A 178 2.68 -3.84 23.68
CA CYS A 178 2.72 -3.62 25.13
C CYS A 178 1.61 -4.39 25.85
N SER A 179 2.01 -5.04 26.94
CA SER A 179 1.25 -6.10 27.63
C SER A 179 0.01 -5.62 28.38
N GLN A 180 -0.17 -4.30 28.56
CA GLN A 180 -1.35 -3.75 29.24
C GLN A 180 -2.53 -3.50 28.30
N ASN A 181 -2.38 -3.73 27.01
CA ASN A 181 -3.52 -3.72 26.10
C ASN A 181 -4.46 -4.86 26.46
N LYS A 182 -5.63 -4.49 26.99
CA LYS A 182 -6.73 -5.35 27.49
C LYS A 182 -7.26 -6.38 26.46
N PHE A 183 -6.65 -6.46 25.29
CA PHE A 183 -6.92 -7.42 24.22
C PHE A 183 -6.00 -8.66 24.21
N ALA A 184 -4.95 -8.71 25.03
CA ALA A 184 -4.08 -9.87 25.15
C ALA A 184 -4.36 -10.67 26.45
N PRO A 185 -5.23 -11.70 26.43
CA PRO A 185 -5.26 -12.66 27.53
C PRO A 185 -3.97 -13.47 27.55
N SER A 186 -3.43 -13.63 28.75
CA SER A 186 -2.09 -14.13 29.07
C SER A 186 -1.79 -15.60 28.75
N GLU A 187 -2.59 -16.32 27.97
CA GLU A 187 -2.38 -17.78 27.77
C GLU A 187 -2.65 -18.31 26.34
N VAL A 188 -2.96 -17.47 25.35
CA VAL A 188 -3.17 -17.92 23.95
C VAL A 188 -2.32 -17.09 22.99
N TYR A 189 -1.03 -17.43 22.92
CA TYR A 189 0.02 -16.57 22.34
C TYR A 189 0.27 -16.74 20.83
N THR A 190 -0.47 -17.56 20.08
CA THR A 190 -0.08 -17.85 18.68
C THR A 190 -0.91 -17.11 17.64
N ASP A 191 -2.24 -17.07 17.78
CA ASP A 191 -3.09 -16.64 16.64
C ASP A 191 -3.57 -15.19 16.77
N ARG A 192 -3.71 -14.68 18.00
CA ARG A 192 -4.18 -13.30 18.25
C ARG A 192 -3.09 -12.25 18.15
N VAL A 193 -1.87 -12.54 18.59
CA VAL A 193 -0.74 -11.59 18.51
C VAL A 193 -0.34 -11.37 17.06
N VAL A 194 -0.22 -12.45 16.29
CA VAL A 194 0.02 -12.41 14.84
C VAL A 194 -1.05 -11.58 14.12
N ALA A 195 -2.32 -11.73 14.49
CA ALA A 195 -3.40 -10.95 13.91
C ALA A 195 -3.29 -9.44 14.17
N VAL A 196 -2.66 -9.00 15.27
CA VAL A 196 -2.50 -7.58 15.60
C VAL A 196 -1.29 -6.96 14.90
N ILE A 197 -0.17 -7.68 14.76
CA ILE A 197 1.02 -7.20 14.04
C ILE A 197 0.66 -6.87 12.61
N TYR A 198 -0.04 -7.80 11.96
CA TYR A 198 -0.53 -7.63 10.61
C TYR A 198 -1.80 -6.79 10.55
N ASN A 199 -2.26 -6.13 11.63
CA ASN A 199 -3.49 -5.36 11.56
C ASN A 199 -3.23 -4.02 10.89
N ARG A 200 -3.91 -3.74 9.77
CA ARG A 200 -3.79 -2.50 8.97
C ARG A 200 -4.84 -1.43 9.31
N THR A 201 -5.70 -1.64 10.31
CA THR A 201 -6.79 -0.69 10.66
C THR A 201 -6.31 0.64 11.26
N TYR A 202 -5.00 0.84 11.40
CA TYR A 202 -4.37 2.06 11.88
C TYR A 202 -3.83 2.94 10.74
N LEU A 203 -3.93 2.49 9.48
CA LEU A 203 -3.52 3.23 8.30
C LEU A 203 -4.68 4.03 7.73
N LEU A 204 -4.43 5.29 7.38
CA LEU A 204 -5.40 6.16 6.71
C LEU A 204 -5.02 6.31 5.24
N LEU A 205 -5.74 5.62 4.36
CA LEU A 205 -5.46 5.63 2.91
C LEU A 205 -5.96 6.91 2.24
N ALA A 206 -5.35 7.24 1.10
CA ALA A 206 -5.91 8.21 0.16
C ALA A 206 -7.30 7.74 -0.34
N ASN A 207 -8.12 8.71 -0.74
CA ASN A 207 -9.48 8.47 -1.20
C ASN A 207 -9.75 9.21 -2.53
N ARG A 208 -10.75 8.72 -3.28
CA ARG A 208 -11.15 9.29 -4.57
C ARG A 208 -11.43 10.79 -4.48
N GLN A 209 -12.16 11.25 -3.45
CA GLN A 209 -12.52 12.66 -3.34
C GLN A 209 -11.29 13.56 -3.22
N GLY A 210 -10.29 13.17 -2.43
CA GLY A 210 -9.04 13.93 -2.30
C GLY A 210 -8.24 13.98 -3.59
N VAL A 211 -8.05 12.81 -4.21
CA VAL A 211 -7.36 12.66 -5.50
C VAL A 211 -8.03 13.48 -6.60
N ASP A 212 -9.36 13.41 -6.72
CA ASP A 212 -10.11 14.17 -7.73
C ASP A 212 -10.10 15.68 -7.47
N SER A 213 -10.06 16.12 -6.20
CA SER A 213 -9.98 17.54 -5.86
C SER A 213 -8.69 18.17 -6.38
N VAL A 214 -7.55 17.48 -6.23
CA VAL A 214 -6.25 17.95 -6.73
C VAL A 214 -6.18 17.85 -8.27
N ARG A 215 -6.59 16.71 -8.84
CA ARG A 215 -6.59 16.50 -10.30
C ARG A 215 -7.48 17.50 -11.04
N GLY A 216 -8.69 17.73 -10.53
CA GLY A 216 -9.65 18.65 -11.11
C GLY A 216 -9.16 20.08 -11.08
N ALA A 217 -8.50 20.50 -9.99
CA ALA A 217 -7.90 21.82 -9.90
C ALA A 217 -6.73 22.02 -10.88
N ARG A 218 -5.95 20.96 -11.18
CA ARG A 218 -4.80 21.03 -12.08
C ARG A 218 -5.14 20.84 -13.56
N GLY A 219 -6.25 20.19 -13.87
CA GLY A 219 -6.63 19.83 -15.24
C GLY A 219 -5.78 18.71 -15.86
N ASP A 220 -5.00 17.96 -15.05
CA ASP A 220 -4.05 16.94 -15.54
C ASP A 220 -4.74 15.85 -16.39
N CYS A 221 -6.02 15.59 -16.08
CA CYS A 221 -6.83 14.50 -16.63
C CYS A 221 -7.85 15.00 -17.67
N GLU A 222 -7.82 16.26 -18.11
CA GLU A 222 -8.80 16.77 -19.08
C GLU A 222 -8.59 16.20 -20.48
N ARG A 223 -7.34 15.89 -20.84
CA ARG A 223 -6.94 15.46 -22.20
C ARG A 223 -6.70 13.96 -22.32
N ARG A 224 -6.76 13.23 -21.21
CA ARG A 224 -6.53 11.80 -21.13
C ARG A 224 -7.21 11.22 -19.89
N GLU A 225 -7.53 9.95 -19.94
CA GLU A 225 -7.89 9.21 -18.73
C GLU A 225 -6.67 9.11 -17.81
N CYS A 226 -6.83 9.55 -16.56
CA CYS A 226 -5.82 9.34 -15.52
C CYS A 226 -6.00 7.95 -14.93
N GLN A 227 -4.87 7.29 -14.69
CA GLN A 227 -4.86 5.90 -14.26
C GLN A 227 -4.50 5.78 -12.78
N VAL A 228 -4.81 4.62 -12.22
CA VAL A 228 -4.40 4.19 -10.88
C VAL A 228 -3.44 3.01 -11.03
N PHE A 229 -2.20 3.17 -10.58
CA PHE A 229 -1.16 2.17 -10.67
C PHE A 229 -0.84 1.58 -9.30
N PHE A 230 -0.54 0.28 -9.28
CA PHE A 230 0.06 -0.41 -8.14
C PHE A 230 1.39 -1.04 -8.55
N PHE A 231 2.44 -0.75 -7.80
CA PHE A 231 3.74 -1.39 -7.90
C PHE A 231 4.00 -2.12 -6.57
N ASP A 232 4.20 -3.44 -6.61
CA ASP A 232 4.54 -4.26 -5.42
C ASP A 232 5.87 -4.97 -5.65
N LEU A 233 6.89 -4.54 -4.93
CA LEU A 233 8.21 -5.16 -4.95
C LEU A 233 8.34 -6.07 -3.73
N GLY A 234 8.47 -7.38 -3.99
CA GLY A 234 8.31 -8.44 -3.00
C GLY A 234 6.87 -8.94 -2.92
N ALA A 235 6.24 -9.02 -4.09
CA ALA A 235 4.90 -9.51 -4.29
C ALA A 235 4.79 -10.99 -3.93
N THR A 236 3.91 -11.34 -3.00
CA THR A 236 3.56 -12.75 -2.75
C THR A 236 2.52 -13.24 -3.77
N ALA A 237 2.01 -14.48 -3.62
CA ALA A 237 0.86 -14.91 -4.41
C ALA A 237 -0.38 -14.09 -4.03
N TYR A 238 -1.27 -13.83 -4.99
CA TYR A 238 -2.59 -13.30 -4.66
C TYR A 238 -3.35 -14.32 -3.81
N ARG A 239 -3.89 -13.90 -2.66
CA ARG A 239 -4.65 -14.76 -1.76
C ARG A 239 -5.98 -14.13 -1.44
N GLN A 240 -7.07 -14.85 -1.68
CA GLN A 240 -8.43 -14.30 -1.50
C GLN A 240 -8.81 -14.09 -0.03
N SER A 241 -8.01 -14.60 0.91
CA SER A 241 -8.24 -14.45 2.33
C SER A 241 -8.29 -12.98 2.74
N ASP A 242 -9.36 -12.58 3.43
CA ASP A 242 -9.49 -11.23 4.00
C ASP A 242 -8.46 -10.93 5.09
N LYS A 243 -7.80 -11.98 5.61
CA LYS A 243 -6.87 -11.88 6.73
C LYS A 243 -5.44 -11.60 6.28
N GLU A 244 -5.10 -11.89 5.03
CA GLU A 244 -3.72 -11.78 4.57
C GLU A 244 -3.36 -10.34 4.19
N PRO A 245 -2.18 -9.84 4.60
CA PRO A 245 -1.73 -8.48 4.30
C PRO A 245 -1.35 -8.23 2.85
N GLY A 246 -1.24 -9.26 2.00
CA GLY A 246 -0.76 -9.10 0.62
C GLY A 246 -1.70 -8.35 -0.35
N GLN A 247 -1.49 -8.61 -1.64
CA GLN A 247 -2.14 -7.91 -2.76
C GLN A 247 -3.66 -7.74 -2.65
N SER A 248 -4.37 -8.74 -2.10
CA SER A 248 -5.83 -8.69 -2.00
C SER A 248 -6.31 -7.59 -1.04
N TRP A 249 -5.53 -7.25 -0.02
CA TRP A 249 -5.84 -6.12 0.86
C TRP A 249 -5.74 -4.80 0.11
N PHE A 250 -4.71 -4.60 -0.71
CA PHE A 250 -4.56 -3.39 -1.55
C PHE A 250 -5.74 -3.27 -2.51
N VAL A 251 -6.04 -4.32 -3.27
CA VAL A 251 -7.14 -4.32 -4.25
C VAL A 251 -8.46 -3.95 -3.58
N ARG A 252 -8.82 -4.59 -2.46
CA ARG A 252 -10.08 -4.31 -1.76
C ARG A 252 -10.10 -2.91 -1.16
N SER A 253 -9.04 -2.51 -0.50
CA SER A 253 -8.97 -1.23 0.22
C SER A 253 -9.03 -0.05 -0.74
N TYR A 254 -8.28 -0.09 -1.84
CA TYR A 254 -8.30 0.98 -2.84
C TYR A 254 -9.59 0.97 -3.68
N ALA A 255 -10.15 -0.20 -4.00
CA ALA A 255 -11.49 -0.24 -4.61
C ALA A 255 -12.55 0.39 -3.71
N ALA A 256 -12.52 0.11 -2.40
CA ALA A 256 -13.41 0.73 -1.42
C ALA A 256 -13.20 2.25 -1.32
N ALA A 257 -11.94 2.70 -1.39
CA ALA A 257 -11.57 4.12 -1.45
C ALA A 257 -11.94 4.80 -2.78
N GLY A 258 -12.60 4.08 -3.69
CA GLY A 258 -13.02 4.57 -4.99
C GLY A 258 -11.89 4.64 -6.01
N LEU A 259 -10.71 4.09 -5.72
CA LEU A 259 -9.48 4.12 -6.51
C LEU A 259 -9.10 2.70 -7.01
N PRO A 260 -9.96 1.98 -7.74
CA PRO A 260 -9.58 0.65 -8.25
C PRO A 260 -8.37 0.75 -9.19
N PHE A 261 -7.47 -0.23 -9.13
CA PHE A 261 -6.26 -0.23 -9.95
C PHE A 261 -6.57 -0.51 -11.43
N ASP A 262 -5.99 0.31 -12.30
CA ASP A 262 -6.01 0.13 -13.75
C ASP A 262 -4.84 -0.75 -14.22
N ARG A 263 -3.75 -0.77 -13.46
CA ARG A 263 -2.52 -1.52 -13.75
C ARG A 263 -1.85 -1.92 -12.44
N MET A 264 -1.46 -3.19 -12.35
CA MET A 264 -0.73 -3.76 -11.23
C MET A 264 0.55 -4.41 -11.74
N PHE A 265 1.68 -4.11 -11.11
CA PHE A 265 2.99 -4.61 -11.44
C PHE A 265 3.62 -5.24 -10.21
N GLU A 266 3.87 -6.55 -10.27
CA GLU A 266 4.18 -7.38 -9.12
C GLU A 266 5.55 -8.04 -9.34
N TRP A 267 6.52 -7.85 -8.45
CA TRP A 267 7.85 -8.45 -8.54
C TRP A 267 8.10 -9.46 -7.42
N GLU A 268 8.54 -10.67 -7.77
CA GLU A 268 8.89 -11.72 -6.81
C GLU A 268 10.14 -12.46 -7.26
N ALA A 269 11.13 -12.50 -6.39
CA ALA A 269 12.40 -13.19 -6.62
C ALA A 269 12.28 -14.71 -6.47
N ARG A 270 11.41 -15.19 -5.57
CA ARG A 270 11.20 -16.61 -5.32
C ARG A 270 10.52 -17.25 -6.52
N ALA A 271 11.13 -18.29 -7.10
CA ALA A 271 10.52 -19.03 -8.20
C ALA A 271 9.12 -19.56 -7.81
N MET A 272 8.13 -19.27 -8.65
CA MET A 272 6.73 -19.65 -8.48
C MET A 272 6.17 -20.20 -9.80
N SER A 273 5.30 -21.19 -9.70
CA SER A 273 4.57 -21.70 -10.86
C SER A 273 3.45 -20.73 -11.26
N PRO A 274 3.05 -20.70 -12.55
CA PRO A 274 1.89 -19.91 -12.98
C PRO A 274 0.61 -20.25 -12.20
N ALA A 275 0.44 -21.51 -11.78
CA ALA A 275 -0.70 -21.91 -10.96
C ALA A 275 -0.69 -21.23 -9.58
N GLU A 276 0.47 -21.17 -8.92
CA GLU A 276 0.60 -20.46 -7.64
C GLU A 276 0.34 -18.96 -7.76
N ILE A 277 0.73 -18.35 -8.89
CA ILE A 277 0.55 -16.93 -9.15
C ILE A 277 -0.92 -16.60 -9.47
N PHE A 278 -1.52 -17.33 -10.42
CA PHE A 278 -2.76 -16.90 -11.08
C PHE A 278 -4.04 -17.62 -10.61
N ASN A 279 -3.97 -18.73 -9.87
CA ASN A 279 -5.18 -19.51 -9.53
C ASN A 279 -6.17 -18.74 -8.66
N GLU A 280 -5.68 -17.87 -7.78
CA GLU A 280 -6.52 -17.12 -6.84
C GLU A 280 -6.80 -15.68 -7.29
N VAL A 281 -6.15 -15.21 -8.37
CA VAL A 281 -6.40 -13.88 -8.93
C VAL A 281 -7.82 -13.82 -9.51
N PRO A 282 -8.68 -12.89 -9.04
CA PRO A 282 -10.00 -12.69 -9.61
C PRO A 282 -9.93 -12.43 -11.11
N LYS A 283 -10.86 -13.01 -11.88
CA LYS A 283 -10.81 -13.01 -13.35
C LYS A 283 -10.78 -11.60 -13.95
N GLU A 284 -11.45 -10.66 -13.30
CA GLU A 284 -11.52 -9.25 -13.66
C GLU A 284 -10.17 -8.52 -13.52
N LEU A 285 -9.28 -9.01 -12.64
CA LEU A 285 -7.96 -8.43 -12.43
C LEU A 285 -6.92 -8.96 -13.43
N LEU A 286 -7.14 -10.12 -14.06
CA LEU A 286 -6.17 -10.72 -15.00
C LEU A 286 -5.76 -9.78 -16.14
N LYS A 287 -6.60 -8.82 -16.51
CA LYS A 287 -6.31 -7.82 -17.55
C LYS A 287 -5.40 -6.67 -17.09
N VAL A 288 -5.33 -6.42 -15.78
CA VAL A 288 -4.54 -5.34 -15.18
C VAL A 288 -3.30 -5.87 -14.45
N TYR A 289 -3.25 -7.17 -14.18
CA TYR A 289 -2.27 -7.84 -13.35
C TYR A 289 -1.07 -8.33 -14.15
N SER A 290 0.10 -7.74 -13.92
CA SER A 290 1.38 -8.11 -14.53
C SER A 290 2.33 -8.64 -13.45
N TYR A 291 2.72 -9.90 -13.56
CA TYR A 291 3.59 -10.57 -12.58
C TYR A 291 4.97 -10.87 -13.16
N PHE A 292 6.00 -10.28 -12.58
CA PHE A 292 7.40 -10.46 -12.90
C PHE A 292 8.02 -11.40 -11.87
N ASN A 293 8.08 -12.69 -12.19
CA ASN A 293 8.75 -13.67 -11.32
C ASN A 293 10.27 -13.64 -11.52
N ILE A 294 10.84 -12.46 -11.30
CA ILE A 294 12.26 -12.14 -11.32
C ILE A 294 12.57 -11.19 -10.15
N PRO A 295 13.79 -11.20 -9.60
CA PRO A 295 14.18 -10.23 -8.59
C PRO A 295 14.11 -8.80 -9.12
N ALA A 296 13.69 -7.86 -8.26
CA ALA A 296 13.84 -6.44 -8.56
C ALA A 296 15.33 -6.07 -8.63
N THR A 297 15.76 -5.47 -9.75
CA THR A 297 17.16 -5.08 -9.95
C THR A 297 17.47 -3.78 -9.20
N THR A 298 18.71 -3.65 -8.70
CA THR A 298 19.25 -2.42 -8.08
C THR A 298 20.06 -1.57 -9.06
N ASP A 299 20.29 -2.05 -10.29
CA ASP A 299 20.98 -1.26 -11.32
C ASP A 299 20.01 -0.25 -11.94
N THR A 300 20.20 1.02 -11.62
CA THR A 300 19.36 2.12 -12.13
C THR A 300 19.48 2.34 -13.64
N LYS A 301 20.46 1.73 -14.31
CA LYS A 301 20.58 1.76 -15.78
C LYS A 301 19.80 0.64 -16.46
N ASP A 302 19.40 -0.39 -15.71
CA ASP A 302 18.64 -1.49 -16.26
C ASP A 302 17.22 -1.01 -16.62
N PRO A 303 16.73 -1.25 -17.85
CA PRO A 303 15.39 -0.83 -18.25
C PRO A 303 14.28 -1.51 -17.43
N SER A 304 14.57 -2.64 -16.76
CA SER A 304 13.64 -3.34 -15.88
C SER A 304 13.63 -2.83 -14.43
N HIS A 305 14.49 -1.88 -14.08
CA HIS A 305 14.46 -1.24 -12.76
C HIS A 305 13.09 -0.60 -12.52
N ALA A 306 12.44 -0.89 -11.39
CA ALA A 306 11.05 -0.51 -11.16
C ALA A 306 10.81 1.02 -11.28
N VAL A 307 11.76 1.84 -10.84
CA VAL A 307 11.69 3.31 -10.99
C VAL A 307 11.75 3.76 -12.45
N ASN A 308 12.50 3.05 -13.31
CA ASN A 308 12.53 3.34 -14.75
C ASN A 308 11.19 2.98 -15.40
N ILE A 309 10.60 1.85 -14.99
CA ILE A 309 9.27 1.44 -15.43
C ILE A 309 8.22 2.46 -14.98
N LEU A 310 8.24 2.88 -13.71
CA LEU A 310 7.37 3.94 -13.17
C LEU A 310 7.43 5.19 -14.05
N LYS A 311 8.63 5.73 -14.28
CA LYS A 311 8.85 6.93 -15.11
C LYS A 311 8.41 6.78 -16.57
N SER A 312 8.43 5.56 -17.10
CA SER A 312 7.99 5.28 -18.47
C SER A 312 6.48 5.18 -18.64
N LEU A 313 5.76 4.88 -17.55
CA LEU A 313 4.32 4.59 -17.57
C LEU A 313 3.48 5.72 -16.97
N ALA A 314 3.82 6.12 -15.74
CA ALA A 314 3.05 7.10 -14.99
C ALA A 314 3.32 8.52 -15.51
N LYS A 315 2.29 9.35 -15.43
CA LYS A 315 2.32 10.75 -15.82
C LYS A 315 1.78 11.60 -14.67
N PRO A 316 2.12 12.90 -14.63
CA PRO A 316 1.46 13.83 -13.72
C PRO A 316 -0.06 13.69 -13.78
N GLY A 317 -0.69 13.58 -12.62
CA GLY A 317 -2.13 13.36 -12.46
C GLY A 317 -2.56 11.90 -12.38
N ASP A 318 -1.72 10.92 -12.72
CA ASP A 318 -2.00 9.53 -12.34
C ASP A 318 -1.94 9.37 -10.80
N PHE A 319 -2.47 8.28 -10.28
CA PHE A 319 -2.42 7.96 -8.85
C PHE A 319 -1.60 6.69 -8.70
N VAL A 320 -0.47 6.75 -8.01
CA VAL A 320 0.47 5.64 -7.91
C VAL A 320 0.62 5.21 -6.46
N VAL A 321 0.33 3.94 -6.24
CA VAL A 321 0.65 3.22 -5.00
C VAL A 321 1.92 2.41 -5.24
N PHE A 322 2.93 2.60 -4.41
CA PHE A 322 4.20 1.90 -4.52
C PHE A 322 4.53 1.20 -3.19
N LYS A 323 4.58 -0.13 -3.20
CA LYS A 323 4.99 -0.97 -2.08
C LYS A 323 6.41 -1.50 -2.31
N LEU A 324 7.24 -1.41 -1.27
CA LEU A 324 8.58 -1.97 -1.21
C LEU A 324 8.70 -2.83 0.05
N ASP A 325 8.82 -4.13 -0.13
CA ASP A 325 8.86 -5.11 0.97
C ASP A 325 9.35 -6.47 0.40
N ILE A 326 10.66 -6.54 0.16
CA ILE A 326 11.38 -7.66 -0.48
C ILE A 326 12.06 -8.56 0.58
N ASP A 327 12.04 -8.17 1.86
CA ASP A 327 12.79 -8.83 2.94
C ASP A 327 14.33 -8.78 2.74
N ALA A 328 14.83 -7.76 2.02
CA ALA A 328 16.25 -7.68 1.65
C ALA A 328 16.75 -6.22 1.58
N ALA A 329 17.23 -5.69 2.71
CA ALA A 329 17.71 -4.31 2.82
C ALA A 329 18.76 -3.91 1.75
N ALA A 330 19.65 -4.84 1.37
CA ALA A 330 20.66 -4.61 0.33
C ALA A 330 20.07 -4.35 -1.06
N VAL A 331 18.81 -4.74 -1.29
CA VAL A 331 18.03 -4.49 -2.51
C VAL A 331 17.10 -3.30 -2.33
N GLU A 332 16.39 -3.23 -1.20
CA GLU A 332 15.37 -2.20 -0.95
C GLU A 332 15.98 -0.81 -0.80
N ILE A 333 17.09 -0.66 -0.07
CA ILE A 333 17.68 0.65 0.20
C ILE A 333 18.14 1.34 -1.10
N PRO A 334 18.85 0.68 -2.04
CA PRO A 334 19.15 1.26 -3.35
C PRO A 334 17.90 1.69 -4.14
N ILE A 335 16.83 0.88 -4.13
CA ILE A 335 15.58 1.18 -4.85
C ILE A 335 14.87 2.38 -4.20
N LEU A 336 14.79 2.40 -2.87
CA LEU A 336 14.24 3.52 -2.11
C LEU A 336 14.98 4.82 -2.41
N LYS A 337 16.32 4.78 -2.47
CA LYS A 337 17.13 5.95 -2.86
C LYS A 337 16.85 6.37 -4.29
N ALA A 338 16.84 5.44 -5.24
CA ALA A 338 16.51 5.74 -6.63
C ALA A 338 15.13 6.39 -6.77
N LEU A 339 14.15 5.94 -5.97
CA LEU A 339 12.80 6.51 -5.97
C LEU A 339 12.76 7.90 -5.33
N THR A 340 13.41 8.09 -4.19
CA THR A 340 13.25 9.30 -3.37
C THR A 340 14.27 10.40 -3.68
N GLU A 341 15.41 10.07 -4.26
CA GLU A 341 16.47 11.03 -4.64
C GLU A 341 16.32 11.52 -6.09
N ASP A 342 15.58 10.80 -6.95
CA ASP A 342 15.20 11.29 -8.28
C ASP A 342 13.96 12.21 -8.18
N PRO A 343 14.09 13.53 -8.45
CA PRO A 343 12.99 14.48 -8.35
C PRO A 343 11.85 14.22 -9.34
N GLU A 344 12.10 13.51 -10.43
CA GLU A 344 11.05 13.10 -11.38
C GLU A 344 10.27 11.91 -10.84
N ALA A 345 10.97 10.92 -10.29
CA ALA A 345 10.35 9.70 -9.80
C ALA A 345 9.49 9.94 -8.56
N VAL A 346 10.01 10.68 -7.57
CA VAL A 346 9.29 10.92 -6.31
C VAL A 346 7.97 11.66 -6.51
N LYS A 347 7.88 12.53 -7.53
CA LYS A 347 6.66 13.28 -7.87
C LYS A 347 5.58 12.42 -8.54
N LEU A 348 5.92 11.21 -8.96
CA LEU A 348 4.99 10.28 -9.58
C LEU A 348 4.35 9.33 -8.55
N VAL A 349 4.80 9.32 -7.30
CA VAL A 349 4.25 8.44 -6.25
C VAL A 349 3.39 9.24 -5.29
N ASP A 350 2.13 8.85 -5.16
CA ASP A 350 1.19 9.49 -4.25
C ASP A 350 1.18 8.79 -2.89
N GLU A 351 1.25 7.46 -2.88
CA GLU A 351 1.19 6.65 -1.67
C GLU A 351 2.26 5.56 -1.67
N PHE A 352 3.02 5.47 -0.59
CA PHE A 352 4.20 4.62 -0.46
C PHE A 352 4.09 3.72 0.76
N PHE A 353 4.31 2.42 0.58
CA PHE A 353 4.32 1.43 1.66
C PHE A 353 5.70 0.81 1.73
N PHE A 354 6.31 0.85 2.92
CA PHE A 354 7.65 0.29 3.12
C PHE A 354 7.76 -0.43 4.44
N GLU A 355 8.24 -1.67 4.41
CA GLU A 355 8.57 -2.40 5.62
C GLU A 355 10.05 -2.20 5.98
N HIS A 356 10.33 -1.20 6.80
CA HIS A 356 11.72 -0.90 7.18
C HIS A 356 12.16 -1.75 8.38
N HIS A 357 12.98 -2.78 8.13
CA HIS A 357 13.49 -3.69 9.16
C HIS A 357 14.62 -3.06 9.96
N VAL A 358 14.30 -2.52 11.15
CA VAL A 358 15.21 -1.75 11.99
C VAL A 358 15.44 -2.39 13.35
N ASN A 359 16.50 -2.02 14.04
CA ASN A 359 16.80 -2.43 15.41
C ASN A 359 15.78 -1.88 16.41
N PHE A 360 14.65 -2.58 16.51
CA PHE A 360 13.56 -2.30 17.41
C PHE A 360 13.17 -3.59 18.16
N PRO A 361 13.51 -3.72 19.45
CA PRO A 361 13.35 -4.98 20.19
C PRO A 361 11.96 -5.64 20.10
N PRO A 362 10.83 -4.88 20.13
CA PRO A 362 9.51 -5.48 19.99
C PRO A 362 9.24 -6.16 18.64
N MET A 363 9.94 -5.76 17.57
CA MET A 363 9.78 -6.35 16.23
C MET A 363 10.84 -7.39 15.85
N ARG A 364 11.94 -7.48 16.62
CA ARG A 364 13.03 -8.43 16.37
C ARG A 364 12.57 -9.90 16.19
N PRO A 365 11.60 -10.43 16.96
CA PRO A 365 11.12 -11.81 16.76
C PRO A 365 10.44 -12.05 15.41
N TYR A 366 9.93 -11.01 14.76
CA TYR A 366 9.17 -11.12 13.51
C TYR A 366 10.04 -10.89 12.28
N TRP A 367 10.97 -9.93 12.34
CA TRP A 367 11.92 -9.67 11.24
C TRP A 367 13.04 -10.71 11.14
N GLY A 368 13.40 -11.36 12.24
CA GLY A 368 14.40 -12.43 12.21
C GLY A 368 15.73 -11.98 11.58
N GLY A 369 16.15 -12.65 10.50
CA GLY A 369 17.45 -12.46 9.86
C GLY A 369 17.55 -11.28 8.90
N THR A 370 16.46 -10.55 8.66
CA THR A 370 16.39 -9.42 7.71
C THR A 370 16.53 -8.06 8.39
N LEU A 371 16.73 -8.08 9.71
CA LEU A 371 16.96 -6.93 10.57
C LEU A 371 18.24 -6.16 10.21
N ASP A 372 18.14 -4.84 10.06
CA ASP A 372 19.30 -3.94 10.10
C ASP A 372 19.63 -3.54 11.56
N GLU A 373 20.71 -4.10 12.11
CA GLU A 373 21.14 -3.79 13.48
C GLU A 373 21.69 -2.36 13.66
N GLY A 374 22.09 -1.70 12.57
CA GLY A 374 22.70 -0.37 12.57
C GLY A 374 21.72 0.78 12.53
N ILE A 375 20.44 0.52 12.26
CA ILE A 375 19.37 1.53 12.13
C ILE A 375 18.34 1.28 13.21
N GLY A 376 17.94 2.29 13.98
CA GLY A 376 16.91 2.16 15.01
C GLY A 376 15.53 2.66 14.55
N LEU A 377 14.56 2.58 15.47
CA LEU A 377 13.21 3.10 15.24
C LEU A 377 13.20 4.61 14.93
N ALA A 378 14.07 5.38 15.58
CA ALA A 378 14.13 6.83 15.41
C ALA A 378 14.56 7.20 13.97
N GLU A 379 15.57 6.51 13.45
CA GLU A 379 16.04 6.67 12.09
C GLU A 379 14.96 6.27 11.08
N SER A 380 14.19 5.20 11.37
CA SER A 380 13.04 4.81 10.56
C SER A 380 11.95 5.88 10.53
N MET A 381 11.55 6.42 11.69
CA MET A 381 10.57 7.51 11.76
C MET A 381 11.05 8.75 11.01
N GLN A 382 12.34 9.09 11.12
CA GLN A 382 12.93 10.21 10.38
C GLN A 382 12.90 9.96 8.86
N LEU A 383 13.19 8.74 8.41
CA LEU A 383 13.10 8.36 7.01
C LEU A 383 11.68 8.58 6.47
N PHE A 384 10.65 8.07 7.16
CA PHE A 384 9.25 8.27 6.76
C PHE A 384 8.89 9.76 6.73
N LEU A 385 9.33 10.55 7.73
CA LEU A 385 9.11 11.99 7.76
C LEU A 385 9.70 12.70 6.54
N GLU A 386 10.94 12.36 6.16
CA GLU A 386 11.59 12.98 4.99
C GLU A 386 10.91 12.60 3.67
N ILE A 387 10.35 11.39 3.57
CA ILE A 387 9.52 11.00 2.42
C ILE A 387 8.20 11.80 2.40
N ARG A 388 7.52 11.94 3.55
CA ARG A 388 6.30 12.74 3.68
C ARG A 388 6.53 14.22 3.35
N LYS A 389 7.65 14.81 3.76
CA LYS A 389 8.03 16.19 3.38
C LYS A 389 8.21 16.40 1.88
N LYS A 390 8.43 15.33 1.10
CA LYS A 390 8.49 15.38 -0.38
C LYS A 390 7.10 15.29 -1.04
N GLY A 391 6.02 15.23 -0.26
CA GLY A 391 4.64 15.17 -0.74
C GLY A 391 4.09 13.75 -0.91
N VAL A 392 4.82 12.72 -0.48
CA VAL A 392 4.40 11.31 -0.62
C VAL A 392 3.74 10.82 0.66
N ARG A 393 2.54 10.23 0.56
CA ARG A 393 1.85 9.59 1.69
C ARG A 393 2.54 8.28 2.06
N ALA A 394 3.56 8.36 2.91
CA ALA A 394 4.36 7.20 3.29
C ALA A 394 3.82 6.51 4.55
N HIS A 395 3.58 5.21 4.44
CA HIS A 395 3.07 4.30 5.46
C HIS A 395 4.11 3.24 5.79
N SER A 396 4.30 2.97 7.08
CA SER A 396 5.06 1.79 7.46
C SER A 396 4.20 0.54 7.25
N TRP A 397 4.76 -0.43 6.54
CA TRP A 397 4.08 -1.64 6.12
C TRP A 397 4.27 -2.80 7.11
N VAL A 398 3.41 -3.84 7.02
CA VAL A 398 3.34 -5.00 7.93
C VAL A 398 3.06 -6.32 7.24
#